data_AF-A0A7S1CMG3-F1
#
_entry.id   AF-A0A7S1CMG3-F1
#
_cell.length_a   1.000
_cell.length_b   1.000
_cell.length_c   1.000
_cell.angle_alpha   90.00
_cell.angle_beta   90.00
_cell.angle_gamma   90.00
#
_symmetry.space_group_name_H-M   'P 1'
#
loop_
_entity.id
_entity.type
_entity.pdbx_description
1 polymer ?
#
loop_
_entity_poly.entity_id
_entity_poly.type
_entity_poly.pdbx_seq_one_letter_code
_entity_poly.pdbx_strand_id
1 'polypeptide(L)'
;INNMLTTGMVPALYEKDEKDGICNSVRKEVKEAGIFDTNENCWNFFINKARNNLHVVLAMSPSGDTLRRRCRNFPGLVSAAVIDWFFPWPKDALEKVAEFFLAEEKLEDTHRQGVL
;
A
#
# COMPACT_ATOMS: atom_id res chain seq x y z
N ILE A 1 -3.09 8.13 8.14
CA ILE A 1 -3.57 6.98 7.34
C ILE A 1 -4.99 7.21 6.84
N ASN A 2 -6.01 7.35 7.70
CA ASN A 2 -7.40 7.53 7.25
C ASN A 2 -7.58 8.62 6.19
N ASN A 3 -7.07 9.83 6.43
CA ASN A 3 -7.17 10.93 5.46
C ASN A 3 -6.38 10.66 4.16
N MET A 4 -5.25 9.96 4.24
CA MET A 4 -4.52 9.56 3.02
C MET A 4 -5.35 8.58 2.18
N LEU A 5 -6.07 7.65 2.82
CA LEU A 5 -6.91 6.67 2.13
C LEU A 5 -8.20 7.32 1.58
N THR A 6 -8.81 8.27 2.29
CA THR A 6 -10.10 8.84 1.91
C THR A 6 -9.99 10.07 1.01
N THR A 7 -9.16 11.04 1.37
CA THR A 7 -9.05 12.33 0.64
C THR A 7 -7.75 12.44 -0.16
N GLY A 8 -6.80 11.51 0.03
CA GLY A 8 -5.49 11.58 -0.61
C GLY A 8 -4.59 12.68 -0.07
N MET A 9 -4.99 13.36 1.02
CA MET A 9 -4.22 14.42 1.64
C MET A 9 -4.42 14.44 3.16
N VAL A 10 -3.40 14.88 3.90
CA VAL A 10 -3.52 15.09 5.34
C VAL A 10 -3.63 16.59 5.61
N PRO A 11 -4.70 17.07 6.28
CA PRO A 11 -4.82 18.47 6.68
C PRO A 11 -3.65 18.88 7.56
N ALA A 12 -3.14 20.11 7.35
CA ALA A 12 -2.00 20.66 8.08
C ALA A 12 -0.74 19.77 8.08
N LEU A 13 -0.58 18.92 7.06
CA LEU A 13 0.64 18.13 6.90
C LEU A 13 1.86 18.98 6.57
N TYR A 14 1.63 20.05 5.82
CA TYR A 14 2.68 20.96 5.36
C TYR A 14 2.41 22.36 5.88
N GLU A 15 3.47 23.01 6.35
CA GLU A 15 3.49 24.42 6.66
C GLU A 15 3.43 25.27 5.38
N LYS A 16 3.22 26.57 5.52
CA LYS A 16 2.97 27.46 4.38
C LYS A 16 4.19 27.56 3.46
N ASP A 17 5.36 27.71 4.04
CA ASP A 17 6.65 27.75 3.35
C ASP A 17 6.97 26.43 2.64
N GLU A 18 6.66 25.30 3.24
CA GLU A 18 6.80 23.98 2.59
C GLU A 18 5.87 23.86 1.38
N LYS A 19 4.61 24.31 1.51
CA LYS A 19 3.66 24.33 0.38
C LYS A 19 4.15 25.22 -0.75
N ASP A 20 4.70 26.38 -0.44
CA ASP A 20 5.25 27.29 -1.45
C ASP A 20 6.46 26.65 -2.15
N GLY A 21 7.34 25.97 -1.40
CA GLY A 21 8.45 25.18 -1.95
C GLY A 21 7.99 24.06 -2.88
N ILE A 22 6.97 23.29 -2.48
CA ILE A 22 6.38 22.23 -3.31
C ILE A 22 5.71 22.80 -4.56
N CYS A 23 4.96 23.90 -4.44
CA CYS A 23 4.33 24.54 -5.60
C CYS A 23 5.38 25.00 -6.61
N ASN A 24 6.50 25.53 -6.15
CA ASN A 24 7.60 25.95 -7.00
C ASN A 24 8.29 24.76 -7.70
N SER A 25 8.42 23.61 -7.03
CA SER A 25 9.05 22.43 -7.63
C SER A 25 8.20 21.80 -8.75
N VAL A 26 6.88 21.80 -8.62
CA VAL A 26 5.96 21.26 -9.65
C VAL A 26 5.56 22.28 -10.71
N ARG A 27 5.86 23.58 -10.52
CA ARG A 27 5.42 24.67 -11.39
C ARG A 27 5.78 24.47 -12.86
N LYS A 28 6.96 23.93 -13.14
CA LYS A 28 7.41 23.61 -14.51
C LYS A 28 6.53 22.54 -15.14
N GLU A 29 6.26 21.45 -14.41
CA GLU A 29 5.41 20.36 -14.87
C GLU A 29 3.97 20.81 -15.12
N VAL A 30 3.45 21.70 -14.26
CA VAL A 30 2.10 22.30 -14.41
C VAL A 30 2.00 23.07 -15.74
N LYS A 31 3.03 23.86 -16.07
CA LYS A 31 3.10 24.58 -17.36
C LYS A 31 3.20 23.63 -18.55
N GLU A 32 4.02 22.58 -18.43
CA GLU A 32 4.17 21.54 -19.47
C GLU A 32 2.87 20.76 -19.69
N ALA A 33 2.05 20.59 -18.64
CA ALA A 33 0.72 20.03 -18.71
C ALA A 33 -0.35 21.01 -19.27
N GLY A 34 0.03 22.23 -19.65
CA GLY A 34 -0.86 23.24 -20.22
C GLY A 34 -1.80 23.90 -19.20
N ILE A 35 -1.51 23.77 -17.89
CA ILE A 35 -2.31 24.33 -16.81
C ILE A 35 -1.71 25.68 -16.38
N PHE A 36 -2.55 26.65 -16.04
CA PHE A 36 -2.09 27.92 -15.48
C PHE A 36 -1.40 27.70 -14.13
N ASP A 37 -0.22 28.30 -13.94
CA ASP A 37 0.65 28.07 -12.79
C ASP A 37 0.29 28.90 -11.55
N THR A 38 -1.00 28.94 -11.20
CA THR A 38 -1.44 29.49 -9.92
C THR A 38 -0.99 28.58 -8.78
N ASN A 39 -0.79 29.13 -7.57
CA ASN A 39 -0.40 28.31 -6.40
C ASN A 39 -1.44 27.22 -6.11
N GLU A 40 -2.74 27.52 -6.30
CA GLU A 40 -3.82 26.55 -6.15
C GLU A 40 -3.71 25.40 -7.16
N ASN A 41 -3.47 25.71 -8.43
CA ASN A 41 -3.30 24.68 -9.47
C ASN A 41 -2.06 23.84 -9.24
N CYS A 42 -0.94 24.45 -8.83
CA CYS A 42 0.28 23.72 -8.49
C CYS A 42 0.05 22.77 -7.31
N TRP A 43 -0.65 23.25 -6.27
CA TRP A 43 -1.01 22.43 -5.12
C TRP A 43 -1.90 21.24 -5.51
N ASN A 44 -2.97 21.49 -6.26
CA ASN A 44 -3.88 20.45 -6.72
C ASN A 44 -3.18 19.45 -7.64
N PHE A 45 -2.29 19.92 -8.52
CA PHE A 45 -1.46 19.07 -9.37
C PHE A 45 -0.57 18.15 -8.55
N PHE A 46 0.10 18.69 -7.53
CA PHE A 46 0.92 17.90 -6.62
C PHE A 46 0.10 16.85 -5.87
N ILE A 47 -1.07 17.21 -5.31
CA ILE A 47 -1.94 16.25 -4.61
C ILE A 47 -2.38 15.13 -5.55
N ASN A 48 -2.78 15.44 -6.79
CA ASN A 48 -3.16 14.42 -7.77
C ASN A 48 -1.97 13.53 -8.15
N LYS A 49 -0.78 14.12 -8.35
CA LYS A 49 0.44 13.37 -8.61
C LYS A 49 0.78 12.43 -7.45
N ALA A 50 0.68 12.89 -6.20
CA ALA A 50 0.91 12.05 -5.03
C ALA A 50 -0.10 10.90 -4.96
N ARG A 51 -1.39 11.18 -5.17
CA ARG A 51 -2.45 10.16 -5.18
C ARG A 51 -2.25 9.07 -6.24
N ASN A 52 -1.73 9.43 -7.40
CA ASN A 52 -1.50 8.48 -8.49
C ASN A 52 -0.25 7.62 -8.29
N ASN A 53 0.68 8.04 -7.44
CA ASN A 53 1.98 7.35 -7.26
C ASN A 53 2.15 6.73 -5.86
N LEU A 54 1.29 7.07 -4.89
CA LEU A 54 1.36 6.55 -3.53
C LEU A 54 0.37 5.41 -3.33
N HIS A 55 0.89 4.20 -3.13
CA HIS A 55 0.10 3.01 -2.78
C HIS A 55 0.39 2.60 -1.34
N VAL A 56 -0.66 2.51 -0.52
CA VAL A 56 -0.55 2.13 0.90
C VAL A 56 -0.99 0.68 1.05
N VAL A 57 -0.09 -0.18 1.52
CA VAL A 57 -0.38 -1.59 1.83
C VAL A 57 -0.24 -1.79 3.34
N LEU A 58 -1.24 -2.42 3.96
CA LEU A 58 -1.27 -2.66 5.39
C LEU A 58 -1.48 -4.15 5.66
N ALA A 59 -0.55 -4.76 6.38
CA ALA A 59 -0.71 -6.11 6.91
C ALA A 59 -1.19 -6.05 8.36
N MET A 60 -2.31 -6.70 8.65
CA MET A 60 -2.89 -6.75 9.99
C MET A 60 -3.36 -8.17 10.30
N SER A 61 -3.05 -8.65 11.50
CA SER A 61 -3.59 -9.93 11.96
C SER A 61 -5.09 -9.79 12.27
N PRO A 62 -5.93 -10.73 11.81
CA PRO A 62 -7.32 -10.80 12.23
C PRO A 62 -7.49 -11.29 13.67
N SER A 63 -6.42 -11.79 14.31
CA SER A 63 -6.48 -12.31 15.67
C SER A 63 -6.77 -11.21 16.69
N GLY A 64 -7.79 -11.45 17.53
CA GLY A 64 -8.19 -10.55 18.60
C GLY A 64 -8.88 -9.27 18.11
N ASP A 65 -8.90 -8.25 18.97
CA ASP A 65 -9.78 -7.09 18.80
C ASP A 65 -9.12 -5.89 18.11
N THR A 66 -7.83 -5.98 17.78
CA THR A 66 -7.05 -4.83 17.29
C THR A 66 -7.49 -4.41 15.89
N LEU A 67 -7.66 -5.35 14.97
CA LEU A 67 -8.17 -5.05 13.62
C LEU A 67 -9.56 -4.39 13.69
N ARG A 68 -10.47 -4.98 14.48
CA ARG A 68 -11.82 -4.44 14.67
C ARG A 68 -11.81 -3.01 15.21
N ARG A 69 -10.97 -2.72 16.22
CA ARG A 69 -10.82 -1.36 16.78
C ARG A 69 -10.26 -0.38 15.74
N ARG A 70 -9.27 -0.79 14.95
CA ARG A 70 -8.69 0.05 13.88
C ARG A 70 -9.69 0.37 12.79
N CYS A 71 -10.45 -0.61 12.29
CA CYS A 71 -11.47 -0.37 11.27
C CYS A 71 -12.58 0.57 11.75
N ARG A 72 -12.95 0.52 13.04
CA ARG A 72 -13.93 1.43 13.63
C ARG A 72 -13.40 2.85 13.76
N ASN A 73 -12.16 3.01 14.21
CA ASN A 73 -11.55 4.32 14.40
C ASN A 73 -11.15 4.97 13.06
N PHE A 74 -10.92 4.17 12.03
CA PHE A 74 -10.46 4.61 10.72
C PHE A 74 -11.30 3.96 9.60
N PRO A 75 -12.52 4.47 9.33
CA PRO A 75 -13.43 3.89 8.33
C PRO A 75 -12.83 3.77 6.92
N GLY A 76 -11.89 4.65 6.57
CA GLY A 76 -11.18 4.60 5.29
C GLY A 76 -10.41 3.30 5.04
N LEU A 77 -10.05 2.56 6.09
CA LEU A 77 -9.45 1.22 5.95
C LEU A 77 -10.38 0.21 5.27
N VAL A 78 -11.69 0.38 5.40
CA VAL A 78 -12.68 -0.53 4.84
C VAL A 78 -13.30 0.04 3.56
N SER A 79 -13.51 1.36 3.51
CA SER A 79 -14.20 1.98 2.37
C SER A 79 -13.29 2.32 1.19
N ALA A 80 -11.99 2.53 1.43
CA ALA A 80 -11.06 3.02 0.41
C ALA A 80 -9.86 2.09 0.15
N ALA A 81 -9.71 1.00 0.91
CA ALA A 81 -8.71 -0.03 0.65
C ALA A 81 -9.38 -1.31 0.16
N VAL A 82 -8.64 -2.10 -0.63
CA VAL A 82 -9.03 -3.46 -0.99
C VAL A 82 -8.56 -4.39 0.12
N ILE A 83 -9.46 -5.24 0.61
CA ILE A 83 -9.15 -6.23 1.65
C ILE A 83 -8.81 -7.55 0.99
N ASP A 84 -7.58 -8.02 1.22
CA ASP A 84 -7.12 -9.35 0.85
C ASP A 84 -6.94 -10.20 2.11
N TRP A 85 -7.55 -11.38 2.13
CA TRP A 85 -7.57 -12.27 3.29
C TRP A 85 -6.56 -13.40 3.10
N PHE A 86 -5.55 -13.42 3.97
CA PHE A 86 -4.54 -14.46 3.99
C PHE A 86 -4.99 -15.60 4.89
N PHE A 87 -5.43 -16.69 4.27
CA PHE A 87 -5.80 -17.92 4.96
C PHE A 87 -4.59 -18.84 5.16
N PRO A 88 -4.67 -19.82 6.07
CA PRO A 88 -3.70 -20.91 6.10
C PRO A 88 -3.52 -21.53 4.71
N TRP A 89 -2.29 -21.87 4.38
CA TRP A 89 -2.00 -22.45 3.07
C TRP A 89 -2.74 -23.79 2.89
N PRO A 90 -3.35 -24.02 1.72
CA PRO A 90 -3.93 -25.30 1.41
C PRO A 90 -2.84 -26.38 1.27
N LYS A 91 -3.24 -27.66 1.39
CA LYS A 91 -2.32 -28.80 1.44
C LYS A 91 -1.41 -28.87 0.21
N ASP A 92 -1.97 -28.62 -0.97
CA ASP A 92 -1.26 -28.57 -2.25
C ASP A 92 -0.20 -27.46 -2.30
N ALA A 93 -0.51 -26.26 -1.78
CA ALA A 93 0.47 -25.18 -1.67
C ALA A 93 1.60 -25.54 -0.71
N LEU A 94 1.28 -26.17 0.43
CA LEU A 94 2.28 -26.66 1.38
C LEU A 94 3.18 -27.74 0.77
N GLU A 95 2.60 -28.70 0.03
CA GLU A 95 3.34 -29.73 -0.72
C GLU A 95 4.28 -29.10 -1.74
N LYS A 96 3.79 -28.17 -2.57
CA LYS A 96 4.61 -27.49 -3.58
C LYS A 96 5.76 -26.69 -2.97
N VAL A 97 5.55 -26.08 -1.81
CA VAL A 97 6.62 -25.39 -1.09
C VAL A 97 7.62 -26.37 -0.51
N ALA A 98 7.16 -27.48 0.08
CA ALA A 98 8.04 -28.55 0.57
C ALA A 98 8.88 -29.15 -0.58
N GLU A 99 8.26 -29.47 -1.73
CA GLU A 99 8.93 -29.93 -2.94
C GLU A 99 10.03 -28.96 -3.38
N PHE A 100 9.71 -27.66 -3.44
CA PHE A 100 10.67 -26.64 -3.85
C PHE A 100 11.88 -26.56 -2.91
N PHE A 101 11.65 -26.53 -1.59
CA PHE A 101 12.73 -26.43 -0.61
C PHE A 101 13.55 -27.72 -0.49
N LEU A 102 12.94 -28.89 -0.67
CA LEU A 102 13.61 -30.18 -0.51
C LEU A 102 14.27 -30.69 -1.81
N ALA A 103 14.07 -29.99 -2.93
CA ALA A 103 14.66 -30.35 -4.22
C ALA A 103 16.20 -30.39 -4.17
N GLU A 104 16.82 -29.42 -3.50
CA GLU A 104 18.28 -29.26 -3.40
C GLU A 104 18.91 -30.03 -2.23
N GLU A 105 18.08 -30.55 -1.32
CA GLU A 105 18.54 -31.29 -0.15
C GLU A 105 18.98 -32.72 -0.50
N LYS A 106 20.09 -33.17 0.07
CA LYS A 106 20.60 -34.54 -0.10
C LYS A 106 19.81 -35.53 0.76
N LEU A 107 18.59 -35.81 0.32
CA LEU A 107 17.73 -36.84 0.89
C LEU A 107 17.98 -38.17 0.19
N GLU A 108 18.09 -39.27 0.95
CA GLU A 108 18.07 -40.63 0.41
C GLU A 108 16.76 -40.88 -0.36
N ASP A 109 16.86 -41.57 -1.51
CA ASP A 109 15.74 -41.76 -2.45
C ASP A 109 14.52 -42.45 -1.81
N THR A 110 14.73 -43.29 -0.81
CA THR A 110 13.67 -43.95 -0.01
C THR A 110 12.78 -42.96 0.74
N HIS A 111 13.34 -41.85 1.22
CA HIS A 111 12.59 -40.84 1.97
C HIS A 111 11.96 -39.77 1.06
N ARG A 112 12.38 -39.67 -0.21
CA ARG A 112 11.83 -38.72 -1.18
C ARG A 112 10.40 -39.08 -1.62
N GLN A 113 10.03 -40.37 -1.64
CA GLN A 113 8.69 -40.82 -2.04
C GLN A 113 7.56 -40.51 -1.05
N GLY A 114 7.87 -40.20 0.22
CA GLY A 114 6.86 -39.84 1.23
C GLY A 114 6.61 -38.33 1.38
N VAL A 115 7.36 -37.52 0.63
CA VAL A 115 7.35 -36.06 0.67
C VAL A 115 6.63 -35.45 -0.54
N LEU A 116 6.60 -36.19 -1.67
CA LEU A 116 5.83 -35.91 -2.88
C LEU A 116 4.44 -36.53 -2.80
#